data_AF-A0A1Q6E9N0-F1
#
_entry.id   AF-A0A1Q6E9N0-F1
#
_cell.length_a   1.000
_cell.length_b   1.000
_cell.length_c   1.000
_cell.angle_alpha   90.00
_cell.angle_beta   90.00
_cell.angle_gamma   90.00
#
_symmetry.space_group_name_H-M   'P 1'
#
loop_
_entity.id
_entity.type
_entity.pdbx_description
1 polymer ?
#
loop_
_entity_poly.entity_id
_entity_poly.type
_entity_poly.pdbx_seq_one_letter_code
_entity_poly.pdbx_strand_id
1 'polypeptide(L)'
;MEQNVQNWSHTTNSIFNAVLIFSIGTIVVGLLGGLTVVFSMMGAGVVFRVLTWIAEIAVAVGYVLYMIGLGNLRSAVGEKEGVALGQIRTAAILSIVTAILGIFGIPAWINGIINFVAFVMMLVGFNTLKKSAAMPEKARNGFNQLFIAMLLNIIAVGITVILGWIPLVGSIITAIAAILGIIGFVMVITGWAAVKHSPAPIA
;
A
#
# COMPACT_ATOMS: atom_id res chain seq x y z
N MET A 1 -27.95 -14.56 -0.15
CA MET A 1 -26.93 -14.66 0.91
C MET A 1 -25.66 -15.37 0.40
N GLU A 2 -25.75 -16.57 -0.17
CA GLU A 2 -24.57 -17.30 -0.70
C GLU A 2 -23.78 -16.53 -1.77
N GLN A 3 -24.46 -15.84 -2.70
CA GLN A 3 -23.80 -15.04 -3.74
C GLN A 3 -22.98 -13.87 -3.16
N ASN A 4 -23.46 -13.22 -2.09
CA ASN A 4 -22.71 -12.16 -1.41
C ASN A 4 -21.49 -12.72 -0.67
N VAL A 5 -21.60 -13.91 -0.08
CA VAL A 5 -20.48 -14.58 0.60
C VAL A 5 -19.39 -14.99 -0.40
N GLN A 6 -19.79 -15.57 -1.53
CA GLN A 6 -18.86 -15.93 -2.60
C GLN A 6 -18.18 -14.70 -3.21
N ASN A 7 -18.95 -13.64 -3.49
CA ASN A 7 -18.41 -12.38 -4.00
C ASN A 7 -17.42 -11.72 -3.02
N TRP A 8 -17.73 -11.72 -1.72
CA TRP A 8 -16.83 -11.22 -0.68
C TRP A 8 -15.52 -12.00 -0.65
N SER A 9 -15.59 -13.34 -0.57
CA SER A 9 -14.41 -14.19 -0.48
C SER A 9 -13.54 -14.08 -1.73
N HIS A 10 -14.15 -14.11 -2.91
CA HIS A 10 -13.43 -13.95 -4.18
C HIS A 10 -12.73 -12.59 -4.26
N THR A 11 -13.44 -11.52 -3.93
CA THR A 11 -12.91 -10.15 -4.04
C THR A 11 -11.80 -9.87 -3.03
N THR A 12 -11.99 -10.25 -1.77
CA THR A 12 -10.97 -10.07 -0.73
C THR A 12 -9.72 -10.90 -0.99
N ASN A 13 -9.87 -12.10 -1.57
CA ASN A 13 -8.74 -12.91 -2.04
C ASN A 13 -8.00 -12.24 -3.20
N SER A 14 -8.72 -11.67 -4.18
CA SER A 14 -8.11 -10.91 -5.27
C SER A 14 -7.32 -9.70 -4.75
N ILE A 15 -7.88 -8.97 -3.78
CA ILE A 15 -7.18 -7.83 -3.15
C ILE A 15 -5.92 -8.31 -2.43
N PHE A 16 -6.01 -9.39 -1.65
CA PHE A 16 -4.86 -9.94 -0.93
C PHE A 16 -3.74 -10.37 -1.88
N ASN A 17 -4.07 -11.03 -2.98
CA ASN A 17 -3.07 -11.43 -3.99
C ASN A 17 -2.45 -10.21 -4.66
N ALA A 18 -3.25 -9.18 -4.99
CA ALA A 18 -2.74 -7.92 -5.52
C ALA A 18 -1.75 -7.26 -4.56
N VAL A 19 -2.07 -7.26 -3.25
CA VAL A 19 -1.19 -6.78 -2.18
C VAL A 19 0.12 -7.55 -2.15
N LEU A 20 0.08 -8.88 -2.18
CA LEU A 20 1.29 -9.69 -2.22
C LEU A 20 2.15 -9.37 -3.46
N ILE A 21 1.54 -9.22 -4.64
CA ILE A 21 2.25 -8.92 -5.88
C ILE A 21 3.00 -7.59 -5.77
N PHE A 22 2.33 -6.49 -5.40
CA PHE A 22 3.02 -5.20 -5.32
C PHE A 22 3.98 -5.12 -4.14
N SER A 23 3.67 -5.76 -3.00
CA SER A 23 4.53 -5.79 -1.82
C SER A 23 5.84 -6.53 -2.09
N ILE A 24 5.76 -7.76 -2.62
CA ILE A 24 6.94 -8.57 -2.96
C ILE A 24 7.68 -7.94 -4.13
N GLY A 25 6.95 -7.47 -5.15
CA GLY A 25 7.53 -6.79 -6.30
C GLY A 25 8.37 -5.58 -5.88
N THR A 26 7.90 -4.77 -4.93
CA THR A 26 8.64 -3.60 -4.44
C THR A 26 9.97 -3.99 -3.77
N ILE A 27 9.98 -5.09 -3.00
CA ILE A 27 11.21 -5.63 -2.40
C ILE A 27 12.17 -6.11 -3.50
N VAL A 28 11.66 -6.83 -4.49
CA VAL A 28 12.45 -7.34 -5.62
C VAL A 28 13.05 -6.19 -6.43
N VAL A 29 12.28 -5.14 -6.72
CA VAL A 29 12.78 -3.91 -7.38
C VAL A 29 13.92 -3.29 -6.57
N GLY A 30 13.77 -3.16 -5.24
CA GLY A 30 14.82 -2.62 -4.38
C GLY A 30 16.12 -3.43 -4.42
N LEU A 31 16.02 -4.75 -4.34
CA LEU A 31 17.17 -5.67 -4.41
C LEU A 31 17.85 -5.62 -5.78
N LEU A 32 17.06 -5.71 -6.87
CA LEU A 32 17.58 -5.68 -8.24
C LEU A 32 18.19 -4.31 -8.60
N GLY A 33 17.64 -3.21 -8.07
CA GLY A 33 18.21 -1.88 -8.22
C GLY A 33 19.61 -1.79 -7.60
N GLY A 34 19.77 -2.32 -6.38
CA GLY A 34 21.09 -2.41 -5.72
C GLY A 34 22.09 -3.25 -6.53
N LEU A 35 21.67 -4.43 -7.00
CA LEU A 35 22.51 -5.29 -7.86
C LEU A 35 22.85 -4.62 -9.19
N THR A 36 21.92 -3.87 -9.79
CA THR A 36 22.17 -3.13 -11.02
C THR A 36 23.33 -2.15 -10.84
N VAL A 37 23.41 -1.43 -9.71
CA VAL A 37 24.52 -0.52 -9.43
C VAL A 37 25.86 -1.28 -9.33
N VAL A 38 25.91 -2.35 -8.54
CA VAL A 38 27.12 -3.16 -8.32
C VAL A 38 27.62 -3.77 -9.63
N PHE A 39 26.74 -4.42 -10.39
CA PHE A 39 27.11 -5.11 -11.62
C PHE A 39 27.31 -4.17 -12.81
N SER A 40 26.76 -2.94 -12.79
CA SER A 40 27.08 -1.92 -13.79
C SER A 40 28.55 -1.53 -13.74
N MET A 41 29.16 -1.47 -12.54
CA MET A 41 30.59 -1.22 -12.38
C MET A 41 31.46 -2.34 -12.98
N MET A 42 30.87 -3.51 -13.23
CA MET A 42 31.53 -4.68 -13.82
C MET A 42 31.13 -4.93 -15.29
N GLY A 43 30.39 -4.01 -15.92
CA GLY A 43 29.93 -4.14 -17.31
C GLY A 43 28.72 -5.08 -17.52
N ALA A 44 28.14 -5.62 -16.45
CA ALA A 44 27.04 -6.60 -16.49
C ALA A 44 25.67 -6.03 -16.01
N GLY A 45 25.58 -4.72 -15.78
CA GLY A 45 24.38 -4.09 -15.22
C GLY A 45 23.11 -4.18 -16.07
N VAL A 46 23.24 -4.39 -17.38
CA VAL A 46 22.10 -4.42 -18.32
C VAL A 46 21.10 -5.53 -17.96
N VAL A 47 21.58 -6.72 -17.58
CA VAL A 47 20.71 -7.86 -17.22
C VAL A 47 19.85 -7.52 -16.00
N PHE A 48 20.48 -6.99 -14.94
CA PHE A 48 19.78 -6.59 -13.72
C PHE A 48 18.82 -5.42 -13.96
N ARG A 49 19.16 -4.51 -14.89
CA ARG A 49 18.27 -3.43 -15.29
C ARG A 49 17.00 -3.94 -15.97
N VAL A 50 17.11 -4.90 -16.88
CA VAL A 50 15.94 -5.53 -17.52
C VAL A 50 15.07 -6.25 -16.49
N LEU A 51 15.68 -6.99 -15.56
CA LEU A 51 14.95 -7.66 -14.47
C LEU A 51 14.23 -6.64 -13.56
N THR A 52 14.87 -5.50 -13.28
CA THR A 52 14.27 -4.41 -12.50
C THR A 52 13.00 -3.88 -13.17
N TRP A 53 13.04 -3.64 -14.49
CA TRP A 53 11.85 -3.20 -15.24
C TRP A 53 10.70 -4.22 -15.21
N ILE A 54 11.01 -5.51 -15.32
CA ILE A 54 9.98 -6.57 -15.22
C ILE A 54 9.32 -6.52 -13.84
N ALA A 55 10.12 -6.36 -12.78
CA ALA A 55 9.59 -6.26 -11.42
C ALA A 55 8.76 -4.97 -11.20
N GLU A 56 9.17 -3.84 -11.76
CA GLU A 56 8.39 -2.59 -11.73
C GLU A 56 7.04 -2.73 -12.44
N ILE A 57 7.00 -3.42 -13.59
CA ILE A 57 5.74 -3.74 -14.29
C ILE A 57 4.86 -4.62 -13.41
N ALA A 58 5.42 -5.64 -12.75
CA ALA A 58 4.66 -6.50 -11.85
C ALA A 58 4.07 -5.71 -10.67
N VAL A 59 4.81 -4.76 -10.10
CA VAL A 59 4.31 -3.83 -9.07
C VAL A 59 3.14 -3.01 -9.60
N ALA A 60 3.28 -2.42 -10.79
CA ALA A 60 2.21 -1.65 -11.41
C ALA A 60 0.94 -2.49 -11.64
N VAL A 61 1.09 -3.73 -12.13
CA VAL A 61 -0.02 -4.68 -12.29
C VAL A 61 -0.67 -4.99 -10.93
N GLY A 62 0.13 -5.21 -9.88
CA GLY A 62 -0.38 -5.42 -8.52
C GLY A 62 -1.23 -4.24 -8.03
N TYR A 63 -0.79 -3.00 -8.27
CA TYR A 63 -1.59 -1.82 -7.95
C TYR A 63 -2.90 -1.73 -8.75
N VAL A 64 -2.88 -2.07 -10.04
CA VAL A 64 -4.10 -2.11 -10.87
C VAL A 64 -5.10 -3.13 -10.35
N LEU A 65 -4.64 -4.34 -10.05
CA LEU A 65 -5.48 -5.39 -9.48
C LEU A 65 -6.04 -4.99 -8.11
N TYR A 66 -5.25 -4.28 -7.30
CA TYR A 66 -5.68 -3.75 -6.01
C TYR A 66 -6.84 -2.74 -6.19
N MET A 67 -6.73 -1.81 -7.14
CA MET A 67 -7.77 -0.83 -7.44
C MET A 67 -9.06 -1.47 -7.98
N ILE A 68 -8.94 -2.51 -8.81
CA ILE A 68 -10.09 -3.28 -9.32
C ILE A 68 -10.77 -4.01 -8.15
N GLY A 69 -9.98 -4.70 -7.33
CA GLY A 69 -10.46 -5.40 -6.14
C GLY A 69 -11.22 -4.49 -5.19
N LEU A 70 -10.69 -3.30 -4.90
CA LEU A 70 -11.39 -2.31 -4.07
C LEU A 70 -12.72 -1.83 -4.69
N GLY A 71 -12.77 -1.68 -6.02
CA GLY A 71 -14.00 -1.32 -6.73
C GLY A 71 -15.07 -2.41 -6.62
N ASN A 72 -14.68 -3.67 -6.77
CA ASN A 72 -15.56 -4.82 -6.60
C ASN A 72 -16.02 -4.92 -5.14
N LEU A 73 -15.12 -4.71 -4.18
CA LEU A 73 -15.42 -4.83 -2.74
C LEU A 73 -16.40 -3.74 -2.30
N ARG A 74 -16.24 -2.53 -2.83
CA ARG A 74 -17.19 -1.43 -2.63
C ARG A 74 -18.62 -1.80 -2.99
N SER A 75 -18.80 -2.60 -4.04
CA SER A 75 -20.12 -3.02 -4.51
C SER A 75 -20.72 -4.17 -3.67
N ALA A 76 -19.91 -4.80 -2.82
CA ALA A 76 -20.29 -5.93 -1.98
C ALA A 76 -20.62 -5.54 -0.53
N VAL A 77 -20.64 -4.23 -0.21
CA VAL A 77 -20.86 -3.71 1.16
C VAL A 77 -21.90 -2.59 1.16
N GLY A 78 -22.37 -2.21 2.35
CA GLY A 78 -23.29 -1.09 2.52
C GLY A 78 -22.71 0.25 2.05
N GLU A 79 -23.59 1.23 1.83
CA GLU A 79 -23.23 2.54 1.23
C GLU A 79 -22.07 3.23 1.96
N LYS A 80 -22.12 3.26 3.30
CA LYS A 80 -21.10 3.90 4.15
C LYS A 80 -19.73 3.26 3.96
N GLU A 81 -19.64 1.94 4.05
CA GLU A 81 -18.40 1.18 3.85
C GLU A 81 -17.94 1.27 2.39
N GLY A 82 -18.88 1.30 1.45
CA GLY A 82 -18.61 1.47 0.03
C GLY A 82 -17.97 2.82 -0.29
N VAL A 83 -18.42 3.90 0.35
CA VAL A 83 -17.78 5.23 0.26
C VAL A 83 -16.36 5.17 0.81
N ALA A 84 -16.15 4.54 1.97
CA ALA A 84 -14.83 4.40 2.58
C ALA A 84 -13.85 3.60 1.69
N LEU A 85 -14.29 2.49 1.10
CA LEU A 85 -13.52 1.72 0.12
C LEU A 85 -13.27 2.52 -1.16
N GLY A 86 -14.24 3.35 -1.58
CA GLY A 86 -14.08 4.29 -2.68
C GLY A 86 -12.97 5.32 -2.41
N GLN A 87 -12.88 5.85 -1.20
CA GLN A 87 -11.81 6.77 -0.81
C GLN A 87 -10.43 6.09 -0.87
N ILE A 88 -10.31 4.85 -0.38
CA ILE A 88 -9.07 4.06 -0.47
C ILE A 88 -8.69 3.81 -1.93
N ARG A 89 -9.68 3.49 -2.78
CA ARG A 89 -9.45 3.30 -4.22
C ARG A 89 -8.96 4.57 -4.89
N THR A 90 -9.60 5.71 -4.61
CA THR A 90 -9.18 7.00 -5.16
C THR A 90 -7.79 7.38 -4.67
N ALA A 91 -7.46 7.12 -3.40
CA ALA A 91 -6.11 7.32 -2.89
C ALA A 91 -5.07 6.48 -3.66
N ALA A 92 -5.36 5.21 -3.94
CA ALA A 92 -4.48 4.35 -4.73
C ALA A 92 -4.31 4.87 -6.18
N ILE A 93 -5.38 5.41 -6.80
CA ILE A 93 -5.31 6.06 -8.11
C ILE A 93 -4.39 7.28 -8.05
N LEU A 94 -4.55 8.13 -7.03
CA LEU A 94 -3.72 9.32 -6.84
C LEU A 94 -2.25 8.95 -6.66
N SER A 95 -1.91 7.86 -5.98
CA SER A 95 -0.53 7.36 -5.87
C SER A 95 0.09 6.99 -7.23
N ILE A 96 -0.70 6.45 -8.16
CA ILE A 96 -0.22 6.18 -9.53
C ILE A 96 -0.08 7.49 -10.32
N VAL A 97 -1.02 8.42 -10.16
CA VAL A 97 -0.94 9.74 -10.78
C VAL A 97 0.33 10.45 -10.33
N THR A 98 0.69 10.44 -9.04
CA THR A 98 1.94 11.06 -8.57
C THR A 98 3.18 10.37 -9.13
N ALA A 99 3.17 9.04 -9.27
CA ALA A 99 4.26 8.31 -9.92
C ALA A 99 4.44 8.76 -11.39
N ILE A 100 3.35 8.92 -12.13
CA ILE A 100 3.37 9.39 -13.53
C ILE A 100 3.83 10.85 -13.61
N LEU A 101 3.30 11.74 -12.76
CA LEU A 101 3.70 13.16 -12.72
C LEU A 101 5.19 13.34 -12.40
N GLY A 102 5.77 12.42 -11.60
CA GLY A 102 7.20 12.38 -11.34
C GLY A 102 8.05 12.20 -12.60
N ILE A 103 7.57 11.47 -13.60
CA ILE A 103 8.25 11.25 -14.88
C ILE A 103 8.36 12.56 -15.69
N PHE A 104 7.35 13.41 -15.60
CA PHE A 104 7.30 14.69 -16.33
C PHE A 104 8.01 15.85 -15.60
N GLY A 105 8.70 15.58 -14.48
CA GLY A 105 9.45 16.59 -13.75
C GLY A 105 8.56 17.67 -13.10
N ILE A 106 7.32 17.31 -12.75
CA ILE A 106 6.38 18.22 -12.07
C ILE A 106 6.99 18.71 -10.74
N PRO A 107 6.82 19.99 -10.36
CA PRO A 107 7.34 20.52 -9.11
C PRO A 107 6.99 19.65 -7.90
N ALA A 108 7.98 19.35 -7.06
CA ALA A 108 7.85 18.42 -5.93
C ALA A 108 6.73 18.81 -4.95
N TRP A 109 6.44 20.11 -4.79
CA TRP A 109 5.36 20.59 -3.93
C TRP A 109 3.96 20.16 -4.41
N ILE A 110 3.74 20.05 -5.74
CA ILE A 110 2.48 19.56 -6.31
C ILE A 110 2.30 18.07 -5.99
N ASN A 111 3.36 17.27 -6.22
CA ASN A 111 3.36 15.85 -5.85
C ASN A 111 3.14 15.66 -4.34
N GLY A 112 3.72 16.53 -3.50
CA GLY A 112 3.51 16.54 -2.07
C GLY A 112 2.04 16.73 -1.67
N ILE A 113 1.34 17.68 -2.28
CA ILE A 113 -0.08 17.93 -2.01
C ILE A 113 -0.93 16.72 -2.42
N ILE A 114 -0.72 16.16 -3.61
CA ILE A 114 -1.51 15.02 -4.09
C ILE A 114 -1.29 13.79 -3.19
N ASN A 115 -0.04 13.50 -2.81
CA ASN A 115 0.27 12.42 -1.89
C ASN A 115 -0.36 12.64 -0.50
N PHE A 116 -0.39 13.87 -0.01
CA PHE A 116 -1.06 14.20 1.26
C PHE A 116 -2.57 13.97 1.18
N VAL A 117 -3.22 14.39 0.09
CA VAL A 117 -4.65 14.12 -0.12
C VAL A 117 -4.92 12.61 -0.18
N ALA A 118 -4.14 11.87 -0.98
CA ALA A 118 -4.25 10.41 -1.06
C ALA A 118 -4.12 9.75 0.31
N PHE A 119 -3.14 10.20 1.10
CA PHE A 119 -2.93 9.73 2.45
C PHE A 119 -4.15 9.98 3.36
N VAL A 120 -4.68 11.21 3.38
CA VAL A 120 -5.84 11.57 4.21
C VAL A 120 -7.06 10.72 3.80
N MET A 121 -7.30 10.53 2.50
CA MET A 121 -8.41 9.71 2.00
C MET A 121 -8.29 8.26 2.47
N MET A 122 -7.09 7.68 2.42
CA MET A 122 -6.85 6.29 2.83
C MET A 122 -6.96 6.13 4.35
N LEU A 123 -6.49 7.11 5.14
CA LEU A 123 -6.71 7.15 6.60
C LEU A 123 -8.19 7.19 6.96
N VAL A 124 -8.96 8.11 6.34
CA VAL A 124 -10.39 8.25 6.60
C VAL A 124 -11.13 6.97 6.23
N GLY A 125 -10.78 6.36 5.10
CA GLY A 125 -11.34 5.09 4.64
C GLY A 125 -11.12 3.97 5.66
N PHE A 126 -9.87 3.69 6.05
CA PHE A 126 -9.61 2.63 7.03
C PHE A 126 -10.16 2.93 8.43
N ASN A 127 -10.14 4.20 8.87
CA ASN A 127 -10.75 4.59 10.14
C ASN A 127 -12.27 4.37 10.17
N THR A 128 -12.94 4.54 9.02
CA THR A 128 -14.37 4.24 8.88
C THR A 128 -14.60 2.73 8.92
N LEU A 129 -13.86 1.97 8.13
CA LEU A 129 -14.03 0.51 8.03
C LEU A 129 -13.72 -0.21 9.35
N LYS A 130 -12.69 0.21 10.09
CA LYS A 130 -12.34 -0.41 11.38
C LYS A 130 -13.38 -0.16 12.48
N LYS A 131 -14.20 0.89 12.34
CA LYS A 131 -15.26 1.26 13.30
C LYS A 131 -16.65 0.84 12.84
N SER A 132 -16.78 0.28 11.64
CA SER A 132 -18.09 -0.10 11.09
C SER A 132 -18.67 -1.29 11.86
N ALA A 133 -19.93 -1.19 12.29
CA ALA A 133 -20.65 -2.32 12.90
C ALA A 133 -21.12 -3.35 11.86
N ALA A 134 -21.26 -2.96 10.59
CA ALA A 134 -21.61 -3.86 9.50
C ALA A 134 -20.46 -4.79 9.11
N MET A 135 -19.22 -4.38 9.40
CA MET A 135 -18.03 -5.19 9.14
C MET A 135 -17.84 -6.27 10.21
N PRO A 136 -17.51 -7.52 9.82
CA PRO A 136 -17.16 -8.56 10.76
C PRO A 136 -15.95 -8.18 11.60
N GLU A 137 -15.90 -8.63 12.85
CA GLU A 137 -14.84 -8.28 13.80
C GLU A 137 -13.43 -8.53 13.26
N LYS A 138 -13.23 -9.67 12.60
CA LYS A 138 -11.95 -10.02 11.99
C LYS A 138 -11.54 -9.07 10.87
N ALA A 139 -12.50 -8.61 10.05
CA ALA A 139 -12.25 -7.59 9.03
C ALA A 139 -11.90 -6.24 9.65
N ARG A 140 -12.62 -5.82 10.71
CA ARG A 140 -12.34 -4.58 11.45
C ARG A 140 -10.93 -4.58 12.04
N ASN A 141 -10.50 -5.70 12.61
CA ASN A 141 -9.13 -5.86 13.11
C ASN A 141 -8.10 -5.75 11.98
N GLY A 142 -8.38 -6.33 10.81
CA GLY A 142 -7.56 -6.16 9.61
C GLY A 142 -7.46 -4.71 9.14
N PHE A 143 -8.59 -3.99 9.07
CA PHE A 143 -8.60 -2.56 8.74
C PHE A 143 -7.92 -1.70 9.80
N ASN A 144 -7.95 -2.09 11.07
CA ASN A 144 -7.19 -1.42 12.12
C ASN A 144 -5.68 -1.60 11.94
N GLN A 145 -5.22 -2.78 11.54
CA GLN A 145 -3.80 -3.00 11.21
C GLN A 145 -3.38 -2.13 10.01
N LEU A 146 -4.21 -2.05 8.97
CA LEU A 146 -3.96 -1.18 7.81
C LEU A 146 -3.91 0.30 8.21
N PHE A 147 -4.79 0.74 9.10
CA PHE A 147 -4.76 2.08 9.66
C PHE A 147 -3.47 2.35 10.46
N ILE A 148 -3.04 1.43 11.32
CA ILE A 148 -1.81 1.58 12.11
C ILE A 148 -0.58 1.57 11.18
N ALA A 149 -0.55 0.72 10.15
CA ALA A 149 0.52 0.70 9.15
C ALA A 149 0.70 2.05 8.47
N MET A 150 -0.41 2.73 8.13
CA MET A 150 -0.36 4.09 7.58
C MET A 150 0.22 5.11 8.56
N LEU A 151 -0.17 5.05 9.83
CA LEU A 151 0.38 5.94 10.85
C LEU A 151 1.88 5.71 11.07
N LEU A 152 2.32 4.45 11.11
CA LEU A 152 3.74 4.12 11.21
C LEU A 152 4.54 4.67 10.03
N ASN A 153 3.99 4.60 8.82
CA ASN A 153 4.66 5.15 7.64
C ASN A 153 4.88 6.67 7.77
N ILE A 154 3.87 7.41 8.24
CA ILE A 154 4.03 8.85 8.52
C ILE A 154 5.03 9.13 9.62
N ILE A 155 4.99 8.36 10.72
CA ILE A 155 5.92 8.56 11.83
C ILE A 155 7.35 8.30 11.34
N ALA A 156 7.56 7.23 10.57
CA ALA A 156 8.85 6.92 9.97
C ALA A 156 9.36 8.08 9.10
N VAL A 157 8.55 8.57 8.16
CA VAL A 157 8.92 9.69 7.28
C VAL A 157 9.15 10.98 8.07
N GLY A 158 8.26 11.32 9.00
CA GLY A 158 8.33 12.55 9.78
C GLY A 158 9.58 12.64 10.65
N ILE A 159 9.92 11.56 11.36
CA ILE A 159 11.12 11.51 12.20
C ILE A 159 12.39 11.63 11.33
N THR A 160 12.44 10.96 10.17
CA THR A 160 13.56 11.07 9.24
C THR A 160 13.75 12.50 8.73
N VAL A 161 12.67 13.21 8.40
CA VAL A 161 12.75 14.61 7.94
C VAL A 161 13.22 15.56 9.05
N ILE A 162 12.73 15.39 10.28
CA ILE A 162 13.00 16.33 11.39
C ILE A 162 14.41 16.11 11.99
N LEU A 163 14.82 14.85 12.14
CA LEU A 163 16.02 14.48 12.92
C LEU A 163 17.13 13.86 12.06
N GLY A 164 16.86 13.53 10.79
CA GLY A 164 17.81 12.84 9.91
C GLY A 164 19.06 13.62 9.56
N TRP A 165 19.05 14.95 9.72
CA TRP A 165 20.18 15.82 9.39
C TRP A 165 21.29 15.85 10.45
N ILE A 166 21.01 15.35 11.67
CA ILE A 166 21.97 15.38 12.78
C ILE A 166 22.98 14.22 12.60
N PRO A 167 24.30 14.47 12.56
CA PRO A 167 25.30 13.40 12.48
C PRO A 167 25.17 12.38 13.63
N LEU A 168 25.42 11.09 13.37
CA LEU A 168 25.17 9.94 14.28
C LEU A 168 23.69 9.66 14.59
N VAL A 169 22.92 10.68 15.00
CA VAL A 169 21.48 10.57 15.27
C VAL A 169 20.72 10.18 14.02
N GLY A 170 21.06 10.76 12.86
CA GLY A 170 20.46 10.44 11.57
C GLY A 170 20.59 8.97 11.18
N SER A 171 21.72 8.33 11.50
CA SER A 171 21.92 6.89 11.27
C SER A 171 20.99 6.03 12.13
N ILE A 172 20.84 6.39 13.41
CA ILE A 172 19.92 5.71 14.34
C ILE A 172 18.47 5.90 13.89
N ILE A 173 18.09 7.13 13.52
CA ILE A 173 16.75 7.46 13.03
C ILE A 173 16.43 6.70 11.75
N THR A 174 17.39 6.60 10.82
CA THR A 174 17.22 5.82 9.58
C THR A 174 16.97 4.35 9.89
N ALA A 175 17.70 3.77 10.85
CA ALA A 175 17.49 2.39 11.30
C ALA A 175 16.11 2.19 11.93
N ILE A 176 15.66 3.12 12.80
CA ILE A 176 14.32 3.09 13.40
C ILE A 176 13.24 3.19 12.31
N ALA A 177 13.37 4.13 11.37
CA ALA A 177 12.44 4.30 10.27
C ALA A 177 12.35 3.04 9.40
N ALA A 178 13.48 2.37 9.14
CA ALA A 178 13.49 1.09 8.43
C ALA A 178 12.74 -0.01 9.18
N ILE A 179 12.92 -0.12 10.51
CA ILE A 179 12.19 -1.08 11.35
C ILE A 179 10.68 -0.78 11.31
N LEU A 180 10.28 0.48 11.48
CA LEU A 180 8.88 0.89 11.39
C LEU A 180 8.29 0.59 10.01
N GLY A 181 9.08 0.78 8.94
CA GLY A 181 8.72 0.41 7.58
C GLY A 181 8.45 -1.10 7.43
N ILE A 182 9.31 -1.95 8.00
CA ILE A 182 9.13 -3.41 8.01
C ILE A 182 7.87 -3.80 8.79
N ILE A 183 7.66 -3.23 9.97
CA ILE A 183 6.46 -3.48 10.78
C ILE A 183 5.20 -3.05 10.01
N GLY A 184 5.22 -1.86 9.41
CA GLY A 184 4.15 -1.35 8.56
C GLY A 184 3.85 -2.26 7.39
N PHE A 185 4.89 -2.75 6.70
CA PHE A 185 4.78 -3.70 5.61
C PHE A 185 4.11 -5.01 6.04
N VAL A 186 4.56 -5.60 7.15
CA VAL A 186 3.96 -6.83 7.70
C VAL A 186 2.49 -6.59 8.05
N MET A 187 2.17 -5.46 8.67
CA MET A 187 0.78 -5.10 9.00
C MET A 187 -0.12 -4.91 7.79
N VAL A 188 0.40 -4.45 6.64
CA VAL A 188 -0.38 -4.40 5.40
C VAL A 188 -0.76 -5.80 4.94
N ILE A 189 0.19 -6.73 4.96
CA ILE A 189 -0.06 -8.13 4.56
C ILE A 189 -1.01 -8.80 5.54
N THR A 190 -0.75 -8.72 6.84
CA THR A 190 -1.59 -9.37 7.86
C THR A 190 -2.96 -8.71 7.95
N GLY A 191 -3.06 -7.41 7.70
CA GLY A 191 -4.31 -6.67 7.66
C GLY A 191 -5.22 -7.16 6.54
N TRP A 192 -4.71 -7.26 5.31
CA TRP A 192 -5.47 -7.81 4.19
C TRP A 192 -5.72 -9.32 4.33
N ALA A 193 -4.80 -10.07 4.93
CA ALA A 193 -5.04 -11.48 5.27
C ALA A 193 -6.19 -11.64 6.26
N ALA A 194 -6.31 -10.77 7.27
CA ALA A 194 -7.41 -10.81 8.23
C ALA A 194 -8.76 -10.51 7.56
N VAL A 195 -8.80 -9.54 6.62
CA VAL A 195 -9.99 -9.24 5.81
C VAL A 195 -10.37 -10.42 4.90
N LYS A 196 -9.40 -11.04 4.22
CA LYS A 196 -9.63 -12.25 3.39
C LYS A 196 -10.24 -13.40 4.18
N HIS A 197 -9.78 -13.63 5.41
CA HIS A 197 -10.25 -14.74 6.24
C HIS A 197 -11.42 -14.35 7.15
N SER A 198 -12.06 -13.20 6.93
CA SER A 198 -13.29 -12.83 7.63
C SER A 198 -14.50 -13.43 6.92
N PRO A 199 -15.60 -13.69 7.66
CA PRO A 199 -16.88 -13.94 7.01
C PRO A 199 -17.32 -12.70 6.22
N ALA A 200 -18.33 -12.83 5.37
CA ALA A 200 -18.92 -11.68 4.69
C ALA A 200 -19.66 -10.77 5.71
N PRO A 201 -19.75 -9.45 5.45
CA PRO A 201 -20.60 -8.55 6.19
C PRO A 201 -22.04 -9.04 6.26
N ILE A 202 -22.68 -8.81 7.40
CA ILE A 202 -24.12 -9.07 7.55
C ILE A 202 -24.82 -7.91 6.85
N ALA A 203 -25.59 -8.23 5.80
CA ALA A 203 -26.40 -7.25 5.07
C ALA A 203 -27.60 -6.79 5.89
#